data_AF-I0KF01-F1
#
_entry.id   AF-I0KF01-F1
#
_cell.length_a   1.000
_cell.length_b   1.000
_cell.length_c   1.000
_cell.angle_alpha   90.00
_cell.angle_beta   90.00
_cell.angle_gamma   90.00
#
_symmetry.space_group_name_H-M   'P 1'
#
loop_
_entity.id
_entity.type
_entity.pdbx_description
1 polymer ?
#
loop_
_entity_poly.entity_id
_entity_poly.type
_entity_poly.pdbx_seq_one_letter_code
_entity_poly.pdbx_strand_id
1 'polypeptide(L)'
;MHQQRTQHTIDVPARAFADRVGALSAAQSPTGSVYSRLALIHQVAKAYAVEAVVAAGYVPTDQPGDEQTMLDRIDIDELTDPPLYEGVVDPEDRVVIHFSY
;
A
#
# COMPACT_ATOMS: atom_id res chain seq x y z
N MET A 1 -18.28 11.35 19.49
CA MET A 1 -18.48 10.03 18.88
C MET A 1 -17.11 9.50 18.49
N HIS A 2 -16.60 8.48 19.18
CA HIS A 2 -15.30 7.88 18.83
C HIS A 2 -15.54 6.92 17.65
N GLN A 3 -15.09 7.28 16.46
CA GLN A 3 -15.02 6.34 15.34
C GLN A 3 -14.01 5.27 15.74
N GLN A 4 -14.46 4.02 15.86
CA GLN A 4 -13.58 2.88 16.10
C GLN A 4 -12.87 2.60 14.77
N ARG A 5 -11.60 3.01 14.66
CA ARG A 5 -10.74 2.58 13.55
C ARG A 5 -10.64 1.05 13.58
N THR A 6 -10.97 0.39 12.48
CA THR A 6 -10.87 -1.08 12.40
C THR A 6 -9.46 -1.44 11.94
N GLN A 7 -8.78 -2.32 12.69
CA GLN A 7 -7.42 -2.75 12.37
C GLN A 7 -7.45 -4.00 11.49
N HIS A 8 -6.60 -4.00 10.46
CA HIS A 8 -6.47 -5.08 9.49
C HIS A 8 -5.01 -5.42 9.23
N THR A 9 -4.79 -6.65 8.80
CA THR A 9 -3.47 -7.18 8.48
C THR A 9 -3.55 -7.95 7.18
N ILE A 10 -2.60 -7.71 6.28
CA ILE A 10 -2.43 -8.50 5.07
C ILE A 10 -0.98 -8.92 4.89
N ASP A 11 -0.81 -10.13 4.38
CA ASP A 11 0.47 -10.71 4.00
C ASP A 11 0.64 -10.63 2.49
N VAL A 12 1.66 -9.89 2.04
CA VAL A 12 1.98 -9.73 0.62
C VAL A 12 3.31 -10.42 0.33
N PRO A 13 3.42 -11.26 -0.72
CA PRO A 13 4.72 -11.78 -1.15
C PRO A 13 5.68 -10.63 -1.43
N ALA A 14 6.86 -10.64 -0.80
CA ALA A 14 7.79 -9.51 -0.86
C ALA A 14 8.23 -9.22 -2.30
N ARG A 15 8.34 -10.26 -3.14
CA ARG A 15 8.64 -10.10 -4.56
C ARG A 15 7.56 -9.32 -5.32
N ALA A 16 6.29 -9.64 -5.10
CA ALA A 16 5.18 -8.92 -5.74
C ALA A 16 5.13 -7.45 -5.28
N PHE A 17 5.42 -7.21 -4.01
CA PHE A 17 5.52 -5.87 -3.45
C PHE A 17 6.67 -5.08 -4.11
N ALA A 18 7.86 -5.68 -4.20
CA ALA A 18 9.02 -5.07 -4.83
C ALA A 18 8.80 -4.78 -6.32
N ASP A 19 8.14 -5.69 -7.04
CA ASP A 19 7.80 -5.51 -8.45
C ASP A 19 6.87 -4.30 -8.65
N ARG A 20 5.86 -4.11 -7.78
CA ARG A 20 4.99 -2.91 -7.81
C ARG A 20 5.75 -1.63 -7.48
N VAL A 21 6.66 -1.65 -6.50
CA VAL A 21 7.53 -0.49 -6.18
C VAL A 21 8.42 -0.14 -7.36
N GLY A 22 9.03 -1.15 -8.01
CA GLY A 22 9.87 -0.98 -9.18
C GLY A 22 9.10 -0.42 -10.37
N ALA A 23 7.90 -0.95 -10.64
CA ALA A 23 7.02 -0.44 -11.69
C ALA A 23 6.63 1.03 -11.45
N LEU A 24 6.30 1.39 -10.21
CA LEU A 24 5.96 2.76 -9.84
C LEU A 24 7.17 3.70 -9.96
N SER A 25 8.37 3.23 -9.59
CA SER A 25 9.63 3.96 -9.78
C SER A 25 9.94 4.18 -11.26
N ALA A 26 9.78 3.16 -12.11
CA ALA A 26 10.05 3.23 -13.54
C ALA A 26 9.03 4.10 -14.30
N ALA A 27 7.80 4.21 -13.78
CA ALA A 27 6.76 5.07 -14.32
C ALA A 27 6.98 6.56 -13.99
N GLN A 28 7.93 6.91 -13.12
CA GLN A 28 8.25 8.31 -12.85
C GLN A 28 8.91 8.95 -14.06
N SER A 29 8.27 9.98 -14.60
CA SER A 29 8.84 10.78 -15.68
C SER A 29 10.12 11.49 -15.21
N PRO A 30 11.19 11.52 -16.03
CA PRO A 30 12.45 12.17 -15.69
C PRO A 30 12.35 13.70 -15.52
N THR A 31 11.22 14.30 -15.91
CA THR A 31 10.92 15.73 -15.80
C THR A 31 10.12 16.10 -14.54
N GLY A 32 9.77 15.14 -13.68
CA GLY A 32 9.01 15.35 -12.44
C GLY A 32 9.83 15.19 -11.15
N SER A 33 9.19 15.43 -10.01
CA SER A 33 9.77 15.11 -8.70
C SER A 33 9.95 13.60 -8.55
N VAL A 34 11.19 13.16 -8.38
CA VAL A 34 11.52 11.77 -8.07
C VAL A 34 11.09 11.51 -6.61
N TYR A 35 10.15 10.59 -6.41
CA TYR A 35 9.76 10.20 -5.05
C TYR A 35 10.85 9.32 -4.44
N SER A 36 11.07 9.48 -3.13
CA SER A 36 11.96 8.57 -2.41
C SER A 36 11.40 7.14 -2.44
N ARG A 37 12.28 6.15 -2.42
CA ARG A 37 11.87 4.73 -2.37
C ARG A 37 10.93 4.44 -1.19
N LEU A 38 11.16 5.08 -0.05
CA LEU A 38 10.27 4.95 1.11
C LEU A 38 8.85 5.49 0.82
N ALA A 39 8.74 6.62 0.10
CA ALA A 39 7.44 7.12 -0.33
C ALA A 39 6.75 6.15 -1.30
N LEU A 40 7.50 5.53 -2.21
CA LEU A 40 6.97 4.52 -3.13
C LEU A 40 6.51 3.25 -2.41
N ILE A 41 7.29 2.75 -1.45
CA ILE A 41 6.93 1.64 -0.58
C ILE A 41 5.61 1.95 0.13
N HIS A 42 5.49 3.16 0.70
CA HIS A 42 4.28 3.56 1.41
C HIS A 42 3.06 3.69 0.47
N GLN A 43 3.25 4.22 -0.74
CA GLN A 43 2.19 4.28 -1.76
C GLN A 43 1.72 2.88 -2.16
N VAL A 44 2.65 1.94 -2.39
CA VAL A 44 2.32 0.55 -2.72
C VAL A 44 1.61 -0.14 -1.55
N ALA A 45 2.05 0.09 -0.32
CA ALA A 45 1.38 -0.44 0.87
C ALA A 45 -0.07 0.03 0.98
N LYS A 46 -0.32 1.34 0.79
CA LYS A 46 -1.68 1.89 0.75
C LYS A 46 -2.52 1.28 -0.35
N ALA A 47 -1.96 1.08 -1.55
CA ALA A 47 -2.68 0.43 -2.64
C ALA A 47 -3.09 -1.02 -2.29
N TYR A 48 -2.20 -1.80 -1.66
CA TYR A 48 -2.55 -3.14 -1.19
C TYR A 48 -3.62 -3.14 -0.09
N ALA A 49 -3.56 -2.20 0.84
CA ALA A 49 -4.58 -2.03 1.87
C ALA A 49 -5.95 -1.68 1.26
N VAL A 50 -5.99 -0.74 0.30
CA VAL A 50 -7.18 -0.40 -0.50
C VAL A 50 -7.76 -1.65 -1.16
N GLU A 51 -6.94 -2.42 -1.87
CA GLU A 51 -7.36 -3.65 -2.55
C GLU A 51 -7.95 -4.66 -1.58
N ALA A 52 -7.35 -4.82 -0.39
CA ALA A 52 -7.84 -5.73 0.65
C ALA A 52 -9.20 -5.30 1.22
N VAL A 53 -9.40 -4.00 1.44
CA VAL A 53 -10.68 -3.45 1.91
C VAL A 53 -11.78 -3.66 0.88
N VAL A 54 -11.50 -3.38 -0.40
CA VAL A 54 -12.44 -3.63 -1.50
C VAL A 54 -12.75 -5.12 -1.63
N ALA A 55 -11.75 -5.99 -1.56
CA ALA A 55 -11.92 -7.44 -1.63
C ALA A 55 -12.73 -8.01 -0.47
N ALA A 56 -12.64 -7.41 0.73
CA ALA A 56 -13.44 -7.76 1.89
C ALA A 56 -14.91 -7.30 1.79
N GLY A 57 -15.31 -6.67 0.67
CA GLY A 57 -16.67 -6.19 0.44
C GLY A 57 -16.97 -4.86 1.10
N TYR A 58 -15.97 -4.22 1.72
CA TYR A 58 -16.06 -2.85 2.20
C TYR A 58 -15.83 -1.90 1.02
N VAL A 59 -16.77 -1.91 0.08
CA VAL A 59 -16.94 -0.78 -0.84
C VAL A 59 -17.55 0.33 0.02
N PRO A 60 -16.94 1.51 0.16
CA PRO A 60 -17.63 2.64 0.76
C PRO A 60 -18.84 2.90 -0.12
N THR A 61 -20.02 2.48 0.36
CA THR A 61 -21.28 2.72 -0.30
C THR A 61 -21.45 4.22 -0.46
N ASP A 62 -21.70 4.60 -1.71
CA ASP A 62 -22.25 5.88 -2.13
C ASP A 62 -21.38 7.12 -1.94
N GLN A 63 -20.42 7.33 -2.86
CA GLN A 63 -20.41 8.55 -3.66
C GLN A 63 -19.53 8.39 -4.93
N PRO A 64 -20.07 8.62 -6.14
CA PRO A 64 -19.26 8.64 -7.35
C PRO A 64 -18.36 9.89 -7.33
N GLY A 65 -17.06 9.69 -7.06
CA GLY A 65 -16.06 10.75 -6.89
C GLY A 65 -14.98 10.47 -5.83
N ASP A 66 -15.12 9.39 -5.06
CA ASP A 66 -14.41 9.17 -3.79
C ASP A 66 -13.25 8.14 -3.84
N GLU A 67 -12.71 7.78 -5.01
CA GLU A 67 -11.52 6.90 -5.08
C GLU A 67 -10.32 7.51 -4.32
N GLN A 68 -10.24 8.85 -4.32
CA GLN A 68 -9.23 9.59 -3.57
C GLN A 68 -9.50 9.56 -2.05
N THR A 69 -10.77 9.50 -1.60
CA THR A 69 -11.09 9.49 -0.16
C THR A 69 -10.82 8.15 0.50
N MET A 70 -10.75 7.05 -0.25
CA MET A 70 -10.37 5.75 0.32
C MET A 70 -8.89 5.70 0.73
N LEU A 71 -8.02 6.32 -0.07
CA LEU A 71 -6.59 6.50 0.26
C LEU A 71 -6.37 7.42 1.47
N ASP A 72 -7.27 8.39 1.67
CA ASP A 72 -7.26 9.30 2.83
C ASP A 72 -7.79 8.64 4.12
N ARG A 73 -8.67 7.65 4.01
CA ARG A 73 -9.20 6.91 5.17
C ARG A 73 -8.26 5.81 5.65
N ILE A 74 -7.50 5.21 4.74
CA ILE A 74 -6.53 4.16 5.07
C ILE A 74 -5.24 4.78 5.62
N ASP A 75 -4.92 4.39 6.85
CA ASP A 75 -3.69 4.73 7.55
C ASP A 75 -2.84 3.47 7.66
N ILE A 76 -1.57 3.54 7.20
CA ILE A 76 -0.63 2.44 7.38
C ILE A 76 -0.02 2.58 8.76
N ASP A 77 -0.38 1.68 9.66
CA ASP A 77 0.09 1.68 11.03
C ASP A 77 1.52 1.11 11.11
N GLU A 78 1.79 0.02 10.39
CA GLU A 78 3.10 -0.65 10.38
C GLU A 78 3.35 -1.42 9.08
N LEU A 79 4.63 -1.47 8.67
CA LEU A 79 5.14 -2.31 7.59
C LEU A 79 6.31 -3.15 8.11
N THR A 80 6.17 -4.47 8.08
CA THR A 80 7.22 -5.41 8.47
C THR A 80 8.00 -5.89 7.24
N ASP A 81 9.33 -5.86 7.34
CA ASP A 81 10.29 -6.28 6.31
C ASP A 81 10.02 -5.75 4.88
N PRO A 82 9.73 -4.45 4.68
CA PRO A 82 9.56 -3.91 3.34
C PRO A 82 10.89 -3.98 2.57
N PRO A 83 10.86 -4.19 1.24
CA PRO A 83 12.08 -4.26 0.42
C PRO A 83 12.72 -2.86 0.27
N LEU A 84 13.47 -2.45 1.30
CA LEU A 84 14.08 -1.12 1.42
C LEU A 84 15.12 -0.83 0.33
N TYR A 85 15.73 -1.85 -0.25
CA TYR A 85 16.77 -1.74 -1.27
C TYR A 85 16.38 -2.47 -2.55
N GLU A 86 16.94 -2.03 -3.68
CA GLU A 86 16.89 -2.80 -4.92
C GLU A 86 17.84 -3.99 -4.80
N GLY A 87 17.29 -5.19 -4.74
CA GLY A 87 18.03 -6.42 -4.50
C GLY A 87 17.22 -7.67 -4.80
N VAL A 88 17.86 -8.83 -4.66
CA VAL A 88 17.18 -10.12 -4.74
C VAL A 88 16.28 -10.24 -3.51
N VAL A 89 14.98 -10.27 -3.74
CA VAL A 89 13.99 -10.54 -2.70
C VAL A 89 13.78 -12.04 -2.65
N ASP A 90 13.93 -12.63 -1.46
CA ASP A 90 13.70 -14.06 -1.29
C ASP A 90 12.23 -14.39 -1.59
N PRO A 91 11.96 -15.47 -2.34
CA PRO A 91 10.60 -15.82 -2.74
C PRO A 91 9.72 -16.25 -1.55
N GLU A 92 10.33 -16.59 -0.42
CA GLU A 92 9.65 -16.95 0.83
C GLU A 92 9.34 -15.74 1.70
N ASP A 93 9.99 -14.59 1.45
CA ASP A 93 9.79 -13.36 2.22
C ASP A 93 8.40 -12.80 2.01
N ARG A 94 7.86 -12.21 3.09
CA ARG A 94 6.56 -11.56 3.11
C ARG A 94 6.69 -10.18 3.69
N VAL A 95 5.99 -9.24 3.07
CA VAL A 95 5.72 -7.92 3.63
C VAL A 95 4.40 -8.00 4.34
N VAL A 96 4.42 -7.77 5.65
CA VAL A 96 3.19 -7.66 6.46
C VAL A 96 2.79 -6.21 6.52
N ILE A 97 1.54 -5.93 6.17
CA ILE A 97 0.97 -4.58 6.19
C ILE A 97 -0.10 -4.54 7.27
N HIS A 98 0.15 -3.78 8.34
CA HIS A 98 -0.84 -3.43 9.33
C HIS A 98 -1.42 -2.05 8.99
N PHE A 99 -2.74 -1.97 8.92
CA PHE A 99 -3.41 -0.74 8.55
C PHE A 99 -4.77 -0.61 9.24
N SER A 100 -5.28 0.61 9.28
CA SER A 100 -6.58 0.93 9.83
C SER A 100 -7.38 1.86 8.91
N TYR A 101 -8.71 1.74 8.97
CA TYR A 101 -9.64 2.59 8.22
C TYR A 101 -10.99 2.76 8.96
#